data_AF-A0A925DDP4-F1
#
_entry.id   AF-A0A925DDP4-F1
#
_cell.length_a   1.000
_cell.length_b   1.000
_cell.length_c   1.000
_cell.angle_alpha   90.00
_cell.angle_beta   90.00
_cell.angle_gamma   90.00
#
_symmetry.space_group_name_H-M   'P 1'
#
loop_
_entity.id
_entity.type
_entity.pdbx_description
1 polymer ?
#
loop_
_entity_poly.entity_id
_entity_poly.type
_entity_poly.pdbx_seq_one_letter_code
_entity_poly.pdbx_strand_id
1 'polypeptide(L)' 'MLELVGRRYDSDRAVRIEIEQGRIARIAPAPDAAGLPYVAPGFCDLQI' A
#
# COMPACT_ATOMS: atom_id res chain seq x y z
N MET A 1 -14.29 7.18 1.10
CA MET A 1 -12.84 7.42 1.12
C MET A 1 -12.23 6.41 2.08
N LEU A 2 -11.31 5.57 1.61
CA LEU A 2 -10.61 4.56 2.41
C LEU A 2 -9.13 4.94 2.46
N GLU A 3 -8.50 4.75 3.62
CA GLU A 3 -7.07 4.98 3.80
C GLU A 3 -6.39 3.70 4.26
N LEU A 4 -5.23 3.40 3.66
CA LEU A 4 -4.36 2.31 4.04
C LEU A 4 -3.01 2.87 4.46
N VAL A 5 -2.49 2.41 5.60
CA VAL A 5 -1.12 2.71 6.04
C VAL A 5 -0.38 1.39 6.16
N GLY A 6 0.81 1.33 5.56
CA GLY A 6 1.60 0.11 5.55
C GLY A 6 3.03 0.36 5.12
N ARG A 7 3.75 -0.72 4.84
CA ARG A 7 5.13 -0.70 4.37
C ARG A 7 5.21 -1.22 2.95
N ARG A 8 5.86 -0.48 2.05
CA ARG A 8 6.01 -0.94 0.66
C ARG A 8 6.92 -2.17 0.60
N TYR A 9 6.46 -3.21 -0.07
CA TYR A 9 7.22 -4.45 -0.24
C TYR A 9 8.55 -4.27 -1.00
N ASP A 10 8.64 -3.27 -1.88
CA ASP A 10 9.80 -3.08 -2.77
C ASP A 10 10.92 -2.22 -2.18
N SER A 11 10.59 -1.37 -1.21
CA SER A 11 11.49 -0.32 -0.70
C SER A 11 11.56 -0.26 0.81
N ASP A 12 10.76 -1.07 1.51
CA ASP A 12 10.68 -1.12 2.97
C ASP A 12 10.26 0.20 3.63
N ARG A 13 9.75 1.16 2.85
CA ARG A 13 9.35 2.49 3.36
C ARG A 13 7.88 2.50 3.77
N ALA A 14 7.59 3.17 4.89
CA ALA A 14 6.24 3.45 5.33
C ALA A 14 5.50 4.35 4.32
N VAL A 15 4.25 4.00 4.01
CA VAL A 15 3.43 4.65 2.99
C VAL A 15 1.98 4.77 3.46
N ARG A 16 1.34 5.86 3.04
CA ARG A 16 -0.10 6.08 3.12
C ARG A 16 -0.70 6.07 1.73
N ILE A 17 -1.76 5.30 1.53
CA ILE A 17 -2.48 5.16 0.27
C ILE A 17 -3.93 5.58 0.49
N GLU A 18 -4.39 6.56 -0.28
CA GLU A 18 -5.76 7.07 -0.24
C GLU A 18 -6.54 6.50 -1.43
N ILE A 19 -7.70 5.91 -1.17
CA ILE A 19 -8.56 5.24 -2.16
C ILE A 19 -9.91 5.94 -2.24
N GLU A 20 -10.28 6.32 -3.48
CA GLU A 20 -11.54 6.95 -3.81
C GLU A 20 -12.22 6.19 -4.96
N GLN A 21 -13.50 5.87 -4.78
CA GLN A 21 -14.31 5.17 -5.79
C GLN A 21 -13.62 3.89 -6.33
N GLY A 22 -12.93 3.15 -5.47
CA GLY A 22 -12.23 1.92 -5.83
C GLY A 22 -10.91 2.11 -6.58
N ARG A 23 -10.40 3.34 -6.71
CA ARG A 23 -9.13 3.66 -7.36
C ARG A 23 -8.17 4.33 -6.37
N ILE A 24 -6.87 4.13 -6.59
CA ILE A 24 -5.84 4.86 -5.86
C ILE A 24 -5.91 6.33 -6.28
N ALA A 25 -6.22 7.20 -5.33
CA ALA A 25 -6.26 8.65 -5.53
C ALA A 25 -4.89 9.28 -5.23
N ARG A 26 -4.20 8.80 -4.18
CA ARG A 26 -2.91 9.35 -3.76
C ARG A 26 -2.05 8.29 -3.06
N ILE A 27 -0.74 8.42 -3.23
CA ILE A 27 0.28 7.68 -2.48
C ILE A 27 1.24 8.71 -1.90
N ALA A 28 1.49 8.66 -0.59
CA ALA A 28 2.38 9.58 0.11
C ALA A 28 3.24 8.86 1.16
N PRO A 29 4.42 9.40 1.54
CA PRO A 29 5.17 8.91 2.68
C PRO A 29 4.33 8.95 3.97
N ALA A 30 4.53 7.96 4.84
CA ALA A 30 3.97 7.94 6.19
C ALA A 30 5.10 7.94 7.23
N PRO A 31 4.84 8.36 8.48
CA PRO A 31 5.77 8.15 9.58
C PRO A 31 6.11 6.67 9.72
N ASP A 32 7.38 6.38 9.98
CA ASP A 32 7.82 5.00 10.15
C ASP A 32 7.36 4.47 11.51
N ALA A 33 6.60 3.38 11.50
CA ALA A 33 6.05 2.76 12.70
C ALA A 33 6.34 1.26 12.69
N ALA A 34 6.62 0.71 13.88
CA ALA A 34 6.81 -0.71 14.06
C ALA A 34 5.50 -1.48 13.81
N GLY A 35 5.60 -2.65 13.18
CA GLY A 35 4.45 -3.54 12.96
C GLY A 35 3.53 -3.14 11.80
N LEU A 36 3.90 -2.17 10.97
CA LEU A 36 3.16 -1.87 9.74
C LEU A 36 3.11 -3.10 8.82
N PRO A 37 1.93 -3.49 8.31
CA PRO A 37 1.81 -4.59 7.38
C PRO A 37 2.46 -4.22 6.03
N TYR A 38 3.02 -5.22 5.35
CA TYR A 38 3.49 -5.02 3.99
C TYR A 38 2.33 -4.87 3.02
N VAL A 39 2.46 -3.93 2.09
CA VAL A 39 1.49 -3.67 1.02
C VAL A 39 2.19 -3.87 -0.31
N ALA A 40 1.53 -4.63 -1.18
CA ALA A 40 1.95 -4.94 -2.55
C ALA A 40 0.73 -4.91 -3.48
N PRO A 41 0.92 -4.82 -4.81
CA PRO A 41 -0.11 -5.19 -5.76
C PRO A 41 -0.63 -6.60 -5.50
N GLY A 42 -1.87 -6.87 -5.90
CA GLY A 42 -2.40 -8.24 -5.86
C GLY A 42 -1.53 -9.18 -6.68
N PHE A 43 -1.34 -10.41 -6.19
CA PHE A 43 -0.67 -11.44 -6.96
C PHE A 43 -1.42 -11.72 -8.26
N CYS A 44 -0.67 -12.03 -9.31
CA CYS A 44 -1.21 -12.50 -10.58
C CYS A 44 -0.90 -13.99 -10.69
N ASP A 45 -1.92 -14.81 -10.95
CA ASP A 45 -1.73 -16.21 -11.32
C ASP A 45 -1.34 -16.28 -12.80
N LEU A 46 -0.22 -16.92 -13.09
CA LEU A 46 0.33 -17.02 -14.45
C LEU A 46 0.02 -18.38 -15.10
N GLN A 47 -0.57 -19.31 -14.36
CA GLN A 47 -0.99 -20.59 -14.90
C GLN A 47 -2.39 -20.42 -15.55
N ILE A 48 -2.45 -20.68 -16.86
CA ILE A 48 -3.68 -20.65 -17.66
C ILE A 48 -4.11 -22.08 -17.98
#